data_AF-J9EN94-F1
#
_entry.id   AF-J9EN94-F1
#
_cell.length_a   1.000
_cell.length_b   1.000
_cell.length_c   1.000
_cell.angle_alpha   90.00
_cell.angle_beta   90.00
_cell.angle_gamma   90.00
#
_symmetry.space_group_name_H-M   'P 1'
#
loop_
_entity.id
_entity.type
_entity.pdbx_description
1 polymer ?
#
loop_
_entity_poly.entity_id
_entity_poly.type
_entity_poly.pdbx_seq_one_letter_code
_entity_poly.pdbx_strand_id
1 'polypeptide(L)'
;MTKDKDPFVSKSSGEDFTRITFKPDLAKFRMTELDDDIISLISRRAYDVAGSTKGVKVYLNGKLLPVQGFKQYVDQYAKHNLDNDGEPYKVAYEQANERWEVALTVSEKGFQQVSFVNSIATTKGGRHVDYVADQITAKLIDTIKKKVGKSGVNVKPFQIKSHMWIFVNSLVENPTFDSQTKETMTLQAKSFGSKCELSERFINAVMKCGIVEAVLAWVRFKQQETLDKKCSSKKPGIPKLEDANDAGTKNSSLCTLILTEGDSAKSLAVSGLGVVGRDRYGVFPLRGKMLNVREGSHKQIMENAEINALIKIIGLQYRLKYDKDEDMKTLRYGKIMVMADQDQDGSHIKGLVINFIHYNWPVLIRRNFVEEFITPIVK
;
A
#
# COMPACT_ATOMS: atom_id res chain seq x y z
N MET A 1 -28.01 -39.69 -19.45
CA MET A 1 -28.90 -38.84 -20.26
C MET A 1 -29.98 -39.75 -20.81
N THR A 2 -31.24 -39.52 -20.48
CA THR A 2 -32.36 -40.17 -21.19
C THR A 2 -32.40 -39.60 -22.61
N LYS A 3 -32.54 -40.46 -23.62
CA LYS A 3 -32.63 -40.03 -25.02
C LYS A 3 -33.95 -39.26 -25.16
N ASP A 4 -33.85 -37.99 -25.55
CA ASP A 4 -35.02 -37.16 -25.84
C ASP A 4 -35.63 -37.55 -27.19
N LYS A 5 -36.77 -36.96 -27.55
CA LYS A 5 -37.44 -37.17 -28.84
C LYS A 5 -36.51 -36.83 -30.01
N ASP A 6 -36.69 -37.54 -31.12
CA ASP A 6 -35.96 -37.25 -32.35
C ASP A 6 -36.21 -35.81 -32.83
N PRO A 7 -35.22 -35.15 -33.45
CA PRO A 7 -35.33 -33.75 -33.85
C PRO A 7 -36.43 -33.57 -34.91
N PHE A 8 -37.28 -32.55 -34.73
CA PHE A 8 -38.24 -32.14 -35.75
C PHE A 8 -37.52 -31.31 -36.83
N VAL A 9 -37.61 -31.76 -38.08
CA VAL A 9 -36.97 -31.09 -39.23
C VAL A 9 -38.06 -30.64 -40.21
N SER A 10 -38.07 -29.36 -40.53
CA SER A 10 -38.99 -28.75 -41.50
C SER A 10 -38.25 -27.80 -42.44
N LYS A 11 -38.80 -27.58 -43.64
CA LYS A 11 -38.28 -26.56 -44.56
C LYS A 11 -38.50 -25.16 -43.99
N SER A 12 -37.46 -24.34 -43.98
CA SER A 12 -37.51 -22.92 -43.61
C SER A 12 -37.06 -22.08 -44.81
N SER A 13 -37.75 -20.97 -45.06
CA SER A 13 -37.37 -19.95 -46.04
C SER A 13 -36.91 -18.64 -45.38
N GLY A 14 -36.72 -18.65 -44.06
CA GLY A 14 -36.24 -17.50 -43.28
C GLY A 14 -34.72 -17.40 -43.30
N GLU A 15 -34.20 -16.37 -42.61
CA GLU A 15 -32.76 -16.22 -42.39
C GLU A 15 -32.19 -17.39 -41.60
N ASP A 16 -30.89 -17.67 -41.81
CA ASP A 16 -30.17 -18.71 -41.08
C ASP A 16 -29.93 -18.27 -39.63
N PHE A 17 -30.52 -18.98 -38.67
CA PHE A 17 -30.27 -18.76 -37.25
C PHE A 17 -30.34 -20.06 -36.45
N THR A 18 -29.69 -20.03 -35.29
CA THR A 18 -29.82 -21.08 -34.27
C THR A 18 -30.49 -20.49 -33.04
N ARG A 19 -31.63 -21.05 -32.65
CA ARG A 19 -32.33 -20.66 -31.41
C ARG A 19 -32.32 -21.83 -30.44
N ILE A 20 -31.72 -21.62 -29.27
CA ILE A 20 -31.71 -22.59 -28.19
C ILE A 20 -32.67 -22.08 -27.10
N THR A 21 -33.60 -22.93 -26.70
CA THR A 21 -34.52 -22.67 -25.58
C THR A 21 -34.47 -23.87 -24.66
N PHE A 22 -34.20 -23.63 -23.38
CA PHE A 22 -34.11 -24.68 -22.39
C PHE A 22 -34.74 -24.22 -21.08
N LYS A 23 -35.26 -25.17 -20.31
CA LYS A 23 -35.74 -24.97 -18.94
C LYS A 23 -34.81 -25.74 -18.00
N PRO A 24 -34.06 -25.08 -17.12
CA PRO A 24 -33.24 -25.77 -16.14
C PRO A 24 -34.07 -26.70 -15.26
N ASP A 25 -33.52 -27.87 -14.95
CA ASP A 25 -34.10 -28.80 -13.98
C ASP A 25 -33.77 -28.32 -12.56
N LEU A 26 -34.55 -27.35 -12.06
CA LEU A 26 -34.28 -26.65 -10.79
C LEU A 26 -34.18 -27.58 -9.58
N ALA A 27 -34.89 -28.71 -9.60
CA ALA A 27 -34.84 -29.71 -8.53
C ALA A 27 -33.43 -30.28 -8.34
N LYS A 28 -32.66 -30.49 -9.41
CA LYS A 28 -31.27 -30.95 -9.33
C LYS A 28 -30.34 -29.91 -8.68
N PHE A 29 -30.68 -28.64 -8.79
CA PHE A 29 -29.97 -27.54 -8.14
C PHE A 29 -30.51 -27.22 -6.75
N ARG A 30 -31.52 -27.96 -6.27
CA ARG A 30 -32.24 -27.71 -5.00
C ARG A 30 -32.87 -26.31 -4.96
N MET A 31 -33.39 -25.86 -6.10
CA MET A 31 -34.02 -24.56 -6.28
C MET A 31 -35.48 -24.74 -6.71
N THR A 32 -36.32 -23.78 -6.36
CA THR A 32 -37.73 -23.70 -6.80
C THR A 32 -37.92 -22.71 -7.94
N GLU A 33 -37.11 -21.66 -7.98
CA GLU A 33 -37.11 -20.60 -8.98
C GLU A 33 -35.69 -20.06 -9.22
N LEU A 34 -35.52 -19.25 -10.26
CA LEU A 34 -34.30 -18.48 -10.46
C LEU A 34 -34.45 -17.16 -9.73
N ASP A 35 -33.73 -16.99 -8.63
CA ASP A 35 -33.72 -15.76 -7.85
C ASP A 35 -33.01 -14.59 -8.57
N ASP A 36 -33.15 -13.39 -8.01
CA ASP A 36 -32.57 -12.17 -8.57
C ASP A 36 -31.04 -12.23 -8.69
N ASP A 37 -30.36 -12.97 -7.81
CA ASP A 37 -28.90 -13.12 -7.84
C ASP A 37 -28.45 -13.95 -9.05
N ILE A 38 -29.13 -15.07 -9.32
CA ILE A 38 -28.83 -15.92 -10.48
C ILE A 38 -29.21 -15.21 -11.77
N ILE A 39 -30.35 -14.50 -11.79
CA ILE A 39 -30.73 -13.68 -12.93
C ILE A 39 -29.68 -12.58 -13.17
N SER A 40 -29.16 -11.95 -12.12
CA SER A 40 -28.09 -10.95 -12.22
C SER A 40 -26.79 -11.54 -12.75
N LEU A 41 -26.42 -12.75 -12.33
CA LEU A 41 -25.23 -13.46 -12.80
C LEU A 41 -25.33 -13.81 -14.29
N ILE A 42 -26.48 -14.33 -14.73
CA ILE A 42 -26.75 -14.64 -16.14
C ILE A 42 -26.79 -13.36 -16.98
N SER A 43 -27.42 -12.31 -16.46
CA SER A 43 -27.49 -10.99 -17.11
C SER A 43 -26.09 -10.39 -17.28
N ARG A 44 -25.26 -10.41 -16.24
CA ARG A 44 -23.85 -9.99 -16.31
C ARG A 44 -23.12 -10.75 -17.42
N ARG A 45 -23.36 -12.06 -17.55
CA ARG A 45 -22.71 -12.85 -18.60
C ARG A 45 -23.09 -12.39 -20.01
N ALA A 46 -24.29 -11.85 -20.23
CA ALA A 46 -24.66 -11.24 -21.50
C ALA A 46 -23.85 -9.95 -21.78
N TYR A 47 -23.57 -9.14 -20.75
CA TYR A 47 -22.66 -7.99 -20.85
C TYR A 47 -21.22 -8.42 -21.14
N ASP A 48 -20.75 -9.50 -20.50
CA ASP A 48 -19.41 -10.05 -20.75
C ASP A 48 -19.26 -10.43 -22.23
N VAL A 49 -20.27 -11.05 -22.84
CA VAL A 49 -20.27 -11.41 -24.27
C VAL A 49 -20.28 -10.14 -25.15
N ALA A 50 -21.10 -9.14 -24.80
CA ALA A 50 -21.13 -7.86 -25.52
C ALA A 50 -19.79 -7.11 -25.49
N GLY A 51 -19.05 -7.25 -24.39
CA GLY A 51 -17.73 -6.64 -24.20
C GLY A 51 -16.58 -7.44 -24.84
N SER A 52 -16.58 -8.77 -24.68
CA SER A 52 -15.46 -9.63 -25.10
C SER A 52 -15.53 -10.08 -26.56
N THR A 53 -16.71 -10.08 -27.18
CA THR A 53 -16.89 -10.50 -28.57
C THR A 53 -16.98 -9.31 -29.52
N LYS A 54 -15.99 -9.19 -30.41
CA LYS A 54 -15.90 -8.08 -31.37
C LYS A 54 -16.98 -8.21 -32.46
N GLY A 55 -17.67 -7.10 -32.74
CA GLY A 55 -18.62 -7.00 -33.87
C GLY A 55 -20.01 -7.60 -33.61
N VAL A 56 -20.31 -8.06 -32.40
CA VAL A 56 -21.59 -8.68 -32.06
C VAL A 56 -22.47 -7.71 -31.29
N LYS A 57 -23.74 -7.60 -31.68
CA LYS A 57 -24.78 -6.88 -30.93
C LYS A 57 -25.52 -7.86 -30.03
N VAL A 58 -25.50 -7.64 -28.73
CA VAL A 58 -26.15 -8.51 -27.75
C VAL A 58 -27.44 -7.85 -27.26
N TYR A 59 -28.54 -8.60 -27.31
CA TYR A 59 -29.83 -8.19 -26.78
C TYR A 59 -30.17 -9.04 -25.56
N LEU A 60 -30.60 -8.41 -24.49
CA LEU A 60 -31.12 -9.07 -23.29
C LEU A 60 -32.59 -8.68 -23.15
N ASN A 61 -33.49 -9.66 -23.18
CA ASN A 61 -34.94 -9.46 -23.12
C ASN A 61 -35.45 -8.41 -24.14
N GLY A 62 -34.95 -8.48 -25.38
CA GLY A 62 -35.33 -7.57 -26.47
C GLY A 62 -34.66 -6.19 -26.43
N LYS A 63 -33.90 -5.87 -25.38
CA LYS A 63 -33.19 -4.59 -25.26
C LYS A 63 -31.72 -4.74 -25.65
N LEU A 64 -31.24 -3.87 -26.53
CA LEU A 64 -29.82 -3.79 -26.89
C LEU A 64 -28.99 -3.38 -25.66
N LEU A 65 -27.93 -4.14 -25.36
CA LEU A 65 -27.03 -3.79 -24.26
C LEU A 65 -26.18 -2.56 -24.62
N PRO A 66 -26.00 -1.59 -23.71
CA PRO A 66 -25.27 -0.34 -23.96
C PRO A 66 -23.75 -0.52 -23.82
N VAL A 67 -23.22 -1.60 -24.39
CA VAL A 67 -21.79 -1.94 -24.37
C VAL A 67 -21.40 -2.45 -25.75
N GLN A 68 -20.48 -1.74 -26.40
CA GLN A 68 -19.93 -2.12 -27.69
C GLN A 68 -18.42 -2.28 -27.57
N GLY A 69 -17.98 -3.54 -27.44
CA GLY A 69 -16.59 -3.92 -27.36
C GLY A 69 -15.95 -3.70 -25.98
N PHE A 70 -14.67 -4.05 -25.89
CA PHE A 70 -14.02 -4.28 -24.61
C PHE A 70 -13.77 -2.99 -23.82
N LYS A 71 -13.43 -1.90 -24.49
CA LYS A 71 -13.21 -0.60 -23.82
C LYS A 71 -14.45 -0.13 -23.05
N GLN A 72 -15.62 -0.10 -23.70
CA GLN A 72 -16.86 0.34 -23.07
C GLN A 72 -17.29 -0.61 -21.94
N TYR A 73 -16.98 -1.90 -22.07
CA TYR A 73 -17.20 -2.87 -21.00
C TYR A 73 -16.37 -2.53 -19.77
N VAL A 74 -15.08 -2.25 -19.92
CA VAL A 74 -14.19 -1.83 -18.82
C VAL A 74 -14.67 -0.52 -18.18
N ASP A 75 -15.13 0.44 -18.97
CA ASP A 75 -15.65 1.72 -18.47
C ASP A 75 -16.85 1.53 -17.51
N GLN A 76 -17.64 0.46 -17.64
CA GLN A 76 -18.72 0.16 -16.69
C GLN A 76 -18.18 -0.21 -15.30
N TYR A 77 -17.03 -0.88 -15.22
CA TYR A 77 -16.37 -1.19 -13.94
C TYR A 77 -15.74 0.06 -13.33
N ALA A 78 -15.07 0.86 -14.17
CA ALA A 78 -14.29 2.01 -13.71
C ALA A 78 -15.15 3.11 -13.07
N LYS A 79 -16.39 3.30 -13.52
CA LYS A 79 -17.33 4.27 -12.93
C LYS A 79 -17.59 4.07 -11.44
N HIS A 80 -17.41 2.84 -10.95
CA HIS A 80 -17.63 2.48 -9.55
C HIS A 80 -16.32 2.40 -8.74
N ASN A 81 -15.18 2.64 -9.39
CA ASN A 81 -13.86 2.63 -8.78
C ASN A 81 -13.39 4.07 -8.55
N LEU A 82 -13.79 4.63 -7.42
CA LEU A 82 -13.54 6.03 -7.08
C LEU A 82 -12.27 6.17 -6.23
N ASP A 83 -11.57 7.28 -6.39
CA ASP A 83 -10.47 7.69 -5.53
C ASP A 83 -10.97 8.37 -4.24
N ASN A 84 -10.04 8.84 -3.41
CA ASN A 84 -10.35 9.49 -2.13
C ASN A 84 -11.14 10.80 -2.28
N ASP A 85 -11.10 11.43 -3.45
CA ASP A 85 -11.82 12.67 -3.75
C ASP A 85 -13.21 12.39 -4.36
N GLY A 86 -13.56 11.10 -4.54
CA GLY A 86 -14.83 10.67 -5.12
C GLY A 86 -14.83 10.64 -6.65
N GLU A 87 -13.67 10.83 -7.30
CA GLU A 87 -13.54 10.84 -8.75
C GLU A 87 -13.14 9.44 -9.27
N PRO A 88 -13.66 9.00 -10.42
CA PRO A 88 -13.28 7.70 -10.99
C PRO A 88 -11.78 7.62 -11.31
N TYR A 89 -11.13 6.54 -10.88
CA TYR A 89 -9.76 6.26 -11.28
C TYR A 89 -9.64 6.20 -12.80
N LYS A 90 -8.56 6.80 -13.32
CA LYS A 90 -8.27 6.75 -14.76
C LYS A 90 -8.04 5.31 -15.20
N VAL A 91 -8.54 4.98 -16.38
CA VAL A 91 -8.32 3.69 -17.05
C VAL A 91 -7.31 3.88 -18.15
N ALA A 92 -6.22 3.12 -18.11
CA ALA A 92 -5.34 2.93 -19.26
C ALA A 92 -5.92 1.80 -20.12
N TYR A 93 -6.15 2.05 -21.41
CA TYR A 93 -6.67 1.05 -22.35
C TYR A 93 -5.77 0.99 -23.59
N GLU A 94 -5.52 -0.21 -24.07
CA GLU A 94 -4.83 -0.47 -25.33
C GLU A 94 -5.36 -1.72 -26.03
N GLN A 95 -5.59 -1.60 -27.33
CA GLN A 95 -5.70 -2.74 -28.22
C GLN A 95 -4.30 -3.01 -28.80
N ALA A 96 -3.57 -3.96 -28.24
CA ALA A 96 -2.19 -4.24 -28.62
C ALA A 96 -2.09 -4.84 -30.04
N ASN A 97 -3.09 -5.64 -30.44
CA ASN A 97 -3.29 -6.13 -31.80
C ASN A 97 -4.73 -6.69 -31.96
N GLU A 98 -5.00 -7.42 -33.05
CA GLU A 98 -6.31 -8.03 -33.29
C GLU A 98 -6.72 -9.09 -32.26
N ARG A 99 -5.75 -9.68 -31.58
CA ARG A 99 -5.95 -10.79 -30.62
C ARG A 99 -5.85 -10.36 -29.16
N TRP A 100 -5.43 -9.14 -28.86
CA TRP A 100 -5.19 -8.69 -27.49
C TRP A 100 -5.73 -7.28 -27.24
N GLU A 101 -6.64 -7.17 -26.28
CA GLU A 101 -7.07 -5.90 -25.69
C GLU A 101 -6.79 -5.95 -24.19
N VAL A 102 -6.17 -4.88 -23.68
CA VAL A 102 -5.75 -4.77 -22.28
C VAL A 102 -6.23 -3.44 -21.73
N ALA A 103 -6.77 -3.48 -20.51
CA ALA A 103 -7.01 -2.28 -19.74
C ALA A 103 -6.51 -2.45 -18.30
N LEU A 104 -6.22 -1.33 -17.65
CA LEU A 104 -5.75 -1.34 -16.27
C LEU A 104 -6.15 -0.06 -15.54
N THR A 105 -6.55 -0.24 -14.29
CA THR A 105 -6.84 0.83 -13.32
C THR A 105 -6.32 0.45 -11.93
N VAL A 106 -6.45 1.35 -10.96
CA VAL A 106 -6.00 1.14 -9.58
C VAL A 106 -6.92 0.16 -8.86
N SER A 107 -6.36 -0.70 -8.02
CA SER A 107 -7.12 -1.52 -7.08
C SER A 107 -6.76 -1.17 -5.64
N GLU A 108 -7.79 -1.03 -4.79
CA GLU A 108 -7.64 -0.88 -3.34
C GLU A 108 -7.77 -2.21 -2.58
N LYS A 109 -8.32 -3.25 -3.22
CA LYS A 109 -8.68 -4.53 -2.58
C LYS A 109 -7.67 -5.66 -2.87
N GLY A 110 -6.42 -5.32 -3.15
CA GLY A 110 -5.42 -6.28 -3.64
C GLY A 110 -5.50 -6.47 -5.15
N PHE A 111 -4.77 -7.46 -5.68
CA PHE A 111 -4.77 -7.70 -7.13
C PHE A 111 -6.14 -8.16 -7.60
N GLN A 112 -6.71 -7.46 -8.57
CA GLN A 112 -7.99 -7.80 -9.20
C GLN A 112 -7.81 -8.03 -10.69
N GLN A 113 -8.60 -8.93 -11.26
CA GLN A 113 -8.55 -9.23 -12.67
C GLN A 113 -9.94 -9.55 -13.24
N VAL A 114 -10.19 -9.13 -14.46
CA VAL A 114 -11.34 -9.56 -15.27
C VAL A 114 -10.80 -9.95 -16.64
N SER A 115 -10.84 -11.24 -16.98
CA SER A 115 -10.21 -11.71 -18.21
C SER A 115 -11.05 -12.68 -19.00
N PHE A 116 -10.82 -12.65 -20.32
CA PHE A 116 -11.49 -13.47 -21.31
C PHE A 116 -10.47 -14.10 -22.25
N VAL A 117 -10.63 -15.40 -22.50
CA VAL A 117 -9.88 -16.16 -23.50
C VAL A 117 -10.87 -16.74 -24.48
N ASN A 118 -10.86 -16.30 -25.74
CA ASN A 118 -11.84 -16.70 -26.75
C ASN A 118 -13.29 -16.49 -26.28
N SER A 119 -13.58 -15.33 -25.68
CA SER A 119 -14.86 -14.98 -25.03
C SER A 119 -15.25 -15.85 -23.82
N ILE A 120 -14.40 -16.77 -23.35
CA ILE A 120 -14.63 -17.56 -22.12
C ILE A 120 -14.13 -16.74 -20.93
N ALA A 121 -14.97 -16.57 -19.90
CA ALA A 121 -14.61 -15.84 -18.69
C ALA A 121 -13.66 -16.67 -17.82
N THR A 122 -12.39 -16.27 -17.77
CA THR A 122 -11.38 -16.88 -16.89
C THR A 122 -11.39 -16.17 -15.54
N THR A 123 -12.39 -16.50 -14.72
CA THR A 123 -12.67 -15.83 -13.43
C THR A 123 -11.54 -15.96 -12.41
N LYS A 124 -10.71 -17.00 -12.50
CA LYS A 124 -9.50 -17.20 -11.68
C LYS A 124 -8.22 -16.74 -12.38
N GLY A 125 -8.33 -16.25 -13.62
CA GLY A 125 -7.22 -15.70 -14.39
C GLY A 125 -6.40 -16.80 -15.05
N GLY A 126 -5.08 -16.75 -14.89
CA GLY A 126 -4.16 -17.72 -15.46
C GLY A 126 -3.00 -17.08 -16.21
N ARG A 127 -2.35 -17.87 -17.07
CA ARG A 127 -1.07 -17.50 -17.69
C ARG A 127 -1.13 -16.27 -18.60
N HIS A 128 -2.27 -15.99 -19.23
CA HIS A 128 -2.48 -14.78 -20.04
C HIS A 128 -2.53 -13.53 -19.18
N VAL A 129 -3.17 -13.59 -18.01
CA VAL A 129 -3.22 -12.48 -17.05
C VAL A 129 -1.83 -12.22 -16.48
N ASP A 130 -1.13 -13.28 -16.03
CA ASP A 130 0.23 -13.17 -15.52
C ASP A 130 1.18 -12.57 -16.56
N TYR A 131 1.09 -13.06 -17.81
CA TYR A 131 1.90 -12.57 -18.93
C TYR A 131 1.77 -11.05 -19.15
N VAL A 132 0.56 -10.49 -19.05
CA VAL A 132 0.35 -9.04 -19.18
C VAL A 132 0.77 -8.31 -17.89
N ALA A 133 0.35 -8.80 -16.73
CA ALA A 133 0.64 -8.15 -15.45
C ALA A 133 2.15 -8.09 -15.14
N ASP A 134 2.91 -9.13 -15.50
CA ASP A 134 4.37 -9.17 -15.34
C ASP A 134 5.08 -8.14 -16.21
N GLN A 135 4.65 -7.98 -17.48
CA GLN A 135 5.20 -6.96 -18.37
C GLN A 135 5.01 -5.55 -17.82
N ILE A 136 3.79 -5.24 -17.34
CA ILE A 136 3.48 -3.93 -16.74
C ILE A 136 4.28 -3.72 -15.45
N THR A 137 4.34 -4.75 -14.59
CA THR A 137 5.09 -4.68 -13.32
C THR A 137 6.57 -4.45 -13.55
N ALA A 138 7.17 -5.10 -14.56
CA ALA A 138 8.57 -4.91 -14.92
C ALA A 138 8.89 -3.49 -15.39
N LYS A 139 7.94 -2.81 -16.06
CA LYS A 139 8.12 -1.40 -16.44
C LYS A 139 7.92 -0.43 -15.27
N LEU A 140 6.99 -0.75 -14.36
CA LEU A 140 6.69 0.11 -13.22
C LEU A 140 7.73 0.02 -12.10
N ILE A 141 8.33 -1.15 -11.87
CA ILE A 141 9.26 -1.37 -10.76
C ILE A 141 10.48 -0.46 -10.83
N ASP A 142 11.00 -0.19 -12.03
CA ASP A 142 12.15 0.69 -12.21
C ASP A 142 11.81 2.15 -11.89
N THR A 143 10.64 2.61 -12.33
CA THR A 143 10.13 3.95 -12.01
C THR A 143 9.85 4.10 -10.52
N ILE A 144 9.23 3.10 -9.90
CA ILE A 144 8.93 3.10 -8.46
C ILE A 144 10.22 3.09 -7.66
N LYS A 145 11.20 2.25 -7.99
CA LYS A 145 12.51 2.23 -7.31
C LYS A 145 13.21 3.59 -7.37
N LYS A 146 13.16 4.28 -8.52
CA LYS A 146 13.69 5.64 -8.65
C LYS A 146 12.97 6.65 -7.75
N LYS A 147 11.63 6.62 -7.69
CA LYS A 147 10.83 7.52 -6.83
C LYS A 147 10.94 7.20 -5.33
N VAL A 148 11.07 5.92 -4.98
CA VAL A 148 11.27 5.45 -3.60
C VAL A 148 12.67 5.84 -3.12
N GLY A 149 13.68 5.86 -3.99
CA GLY A 149 15.03 6.34 -3.67
C GLY A 149 15.70 5.55 -2.54
N LYS A 150 16.56 6.22 -1.75
CA LYS A 150 17.28 5.64 -0.58
C LYS A 150 16.39 5.40 0.64
N SER A 151 15.07 5.38 0.49
CA SER A 151 14.13 5.25 1.61
C SER A 151 14.12 3.86 2.27
N GLY A 152 14.93 2.91 1.76
CA GLY A 152 15.24 1.66 2.44
C GLY A 152 14.17 0.57 2.35
N VAL A 153 13.01 0.86 1.77
CA VAL A 153 11.96 -0.13 1.51
C VAL A 153 12.18 -0.76 0.14
N ASN A 154 12.49 -2.06 0.13
CA ASN A 154 12.61 -2.82 -1.11
C ASN A 154 11.22 -3.24 -1.61
N VAL A 155 10.71 -2.55 -2.64
CA VAL A 155 9.42 -2.87 -3.27
C VAL A 155 9.57 -4.08 -4.19
N LYS A 156 8.83 -5.15 -3.90
CA LYS A 156 8.81 -6.39 -4.68
C LYS A 156 7.70 -6.37 -5.75
N PRO A 157 7.85 -7.11 -6.87
CA PRO A 157 6.86 -7.14 -7.96
C PRO A 157 5.41 -7.40 -7.50
N PHE A 158 5.21 -8.37 -6.60
CA PHE A 158 3.86 -8.70 -6.12
C PHE A 158 3.18 -7.55 -5.36
N GLN A 159 3.97 -6.66 -4.73
CA GLN A 159 3.46 -5.50 -4.01
C GLN A 159 2.99 -4.41 -4.97
N ILE A 160 3.52 -4.38 -6.19
CA ILE A 160 3.03 -3.48 -7.24
C ILE A 160 1.75 -4.10 -7.84
N LYS A 161 1.79 -5.41 -8.14
CA LYS A 161 0.63 -6.15 -8.64
C LYS A 161 -0.58 -6.02 -7.72
N SER A 162 -0.39 -6.01 -6.40
CA SER A 162 -1.52 -5.86 -5.46
C SER A 162 -2.30 -4.55 -5.58
N HIS A 163 -1.77 -3.55 -6.29
CA HIS A 163 -2.48 -2.29 -6.57
C HIS A 163 -3.06 -2.22 -7.99
N MET A 164 -3.04 -3.32 -8.73
CA MET A 164 -3.55 -3.39 -10.10
C MET A 164 -4.93 -4.03 -10.14
N TRP A 165 -5.83 -3.39 -10.90
CA TRP A 165 -7.00 -4.05 -11.45
C TRP A 165 -6.82 -4.16 -12.96
N ILE A 166 -6.58 -5.38 -13.44
CA ILE A 166 -6.27 -5.65 -14.84
C ILE A 166 -7.46 -6.26 -15.59
N PHE A 167 -7.66 -5.84 -16.82
CA PHE A 167 -8.66 -6.36 -17.75
C PHE A 167 -7.95 -6.90 -18.98
N VAL A 168 -8.22 -8.15 -19.36
CA VAL A 168 -7.54 -8.80 -20.49
C VAL A 168 -8.56 -9.52 -21.36
N ASN A 169 -8.70 -9.12 -22.62
CA ASN A 169 -9.42 -9.87 -23.64
C ASN A 169 -8.41 -10.43 -24.64
N SER A 170 -8.43 -11.75 -24.84
CA SER A 170 -7.41 -12.43 -25.64
C SER A 170 -8.00 -13.51 -26.56
N LEU A 171 -7.39 -13.66 -27.74
CA LEU A 171 -7.62 -14.76 -28.66
C LEU A 171 -6.40 -15.68 -28.69
N VAL A 172 -6.55 -16.88 -28.12
CA VAL A 172 -5.47 -17.84 -27.90
C VAL A 172 -5.71 -19.08 -28.74
N GLU A 173 -4.68 -19.55 -29.43
CA GLU A 173 -4.72 -20.79 -30.19
C GLU A 173 -4.68 -22.01 -29.26
N ASN A 174 -5.65 -22.92 -29.43
CA ASN A 174 -5.75 -24.17 -28.67
C ASN A 174 -5.52 -24.01 -27.14
N PRO A 175 -6.30 -23.15 -26.47
CA PRO A 175 -6.08 -22.85 -25.06
C PRO A 175 -6.33 -24.09 -24.18
N THR A 176 -5.47 -24.28 -23.19
CA THR A 176 -5.63 -25.30 -22.15
C THR A 176 -6.10 -24.66 -20.84
N PHE A 177 -6.92 -25.38 -20.09
CA PHE A 177 -7.49 -24.92 -18.83
C PHE A 177 -7.27 -25.93 -17.71
N ASP A 178 -7.49 -25.50 -16.47
CA ASP A 178 -7.42 -26.32 -15.27
C ASP A 178 -8.51 -27.40 -15.20
N SER A 179 -9.71 -27.08 -15.69
CA SER A 179 -10.89 -27.94 -15.60
C SER A 179 -11.90 -27.64 -16.71
N GLN A 180 -12.99 -28.40 -16.74
CA GLN A 180 -14.10 -28.19 -17.68
C GLN A 180 -14.80 -26.83 -17.50
N THR A 181 -14.75 -26.27 -16.29
CA THR A 181 -15.32 -24.93 -16.01
C THR A 181 -14.49 -23.80 -16.65
N LYS A 182 -13.25 -24.08 -17.03
CA LYS A 182 -12.33 -23.17 -17.75
C LYS A 182 -12.08 -21.84 -17.02
N GLU A 183 -12.05 -21.88 -15.69
CA GLU A 183 -11.85 -20.70 -14.86
C GLU A 183 -10.40 -20.18 -14.89
N THR A 184 -9.43 -21.08 -15.11
CA THR A 184 -7.99 -20.75 -15.15
C THR A 184 -7.33 -21.25 -16.43
N MET A 185 -6.73 -20.35 -17.22
CA MET A 185 -5.96 -20.75 -18.41
C MET A 185 -4.53 -21.16 -18.03
N THR A 186 -4.10 -22.34 -18.48
CA THR A 186 -2.82 -22.97 -18.09
C THR A 186 -1.76 -22.97 -19.18
N LEU A 187 -2.14 -22.65 -20.42
CA LEU A 187 -1.24 -22.67 -21.58
C LEU A 187 -0.05 -21.73 -21.37
N GLN A 188 1.15 -22.13 -21.81
CA GLN A 188 2.35 -21.28 -21.68
C GLN A 188 2.39 -20.20 -22.76
N ALA A 189 2.93 -19.02 -22.44
CA ALA A 189 2.93 -17.86 -23.32
C ALA A 189 3.56 -18.11 -24.70
N LYS A 190 4.57 -18.96 -24.78
CA LYS A 190 5.22 -19.37 -26.04
C LYS A 190 4.27 -20.04 -27.05
N SER A 191 3.14 -20.56 -26.58
CA SER A 191 2.17 -21.32 -27.36
C SER A 191 0.86 -20.58 -27.58
N PHE A 192 0.77 -19.27 -27.26
CA PHE A 192 -0.47 -18.51 -27.43
C PHE A 192 -0.87 -18.29 -28.90
N GLY A 193 0.04 -18.52 -29.85
CA GLY A 193 -0.15 -18.22 -31.27
C GLY A 193 -0.08 -16.72 -31.59
N SER A 194 0.20 -15.87 -30.60
CA SER A 194 0.38 -14.43 -30.76
C SER A 194 1.14 -13.83 -29.57
N LYS A 195 1.68 -12.62 -29.73
CA LYS A 195 2.34 -11.86 -28.66
C LYS A 195 1.47 -10.67 -28.25
N CYS A 196 1.52 -10.28 -26.99
CA CYS A 196 0.93 -9.04 -26.50
C CYS A 196 2.08 -8.06 -26.21
N GLU A 197 2.37 -7.18 -27.17
CA GLU A 197 3.40 -6.15 -27.03
C GLU A 197 2.74 -4.83 -26.63
N LEU A 198 2.97 -4.41 -25.39
CA LEU A 198 2.37 -3.19 -24.85
C LEU A 198 3.18 -1.96 -25.28
N SER A 199 2.51 -0.94 -25.81
CA SER A 199 3.19 0.26 -26.30
C SER A 199 3.69 1.17 -25.17
N GLU A 200 4.69 2.00 -25.47
CA GLU A 200 5.14 3.03 -24.52
C GLU A 200 4.02 4.02 -24.17
N ARG A 201 3.10 4.28 -25.10
CA ARG A 201 1.93 5.13 -24.85
C ARG A 201 1.04 4.54 -23.75
N PHE A 202 0.79 3.24 -23.80
CA PHE A 202 0.03 2.55 -22.77
C PHE A 202 0.75 2.57 -21.42
N ILE A 203 2.04 2.25 -21.39
CA ILE A 203 2.85 2.30 -20.15
C ILE A 203 2.85 3.71 -19.55
N ASN A 204 2.93 4.76 -20.37
CA ASN A 204 2.82 6.15 -19.93
C ASN A 204 1.43 6.49 -19.37
N ALA A 205 0.36 5.92 -19.93
CA ALA A 205 -0.99 6.06 -19.38
C ALA A 205 -1.13 5.33 -18.04
N VAL A 206 -0.57 4.12 -17.91
CA VAL A 206 -0.51 3.36 -16.66
C VAL A 206 0.23 4.14 -15.57
N MET A 207 1.35 4.80 -15.89
CA MET A 207 2.05 5.63 -14.90
C MET A 207 1.23 6.82 -14.40
N LYS A 208 0.20 7.25 -15.15
CA LYS A 208 -0.68 8.38 -14.82
C LYS A 208 -2.03 7.94 -14.24
N CYS A 209 -2.27 6.65 -14.06
CA CYS A 209 -3.55 6.14 -13.55
C CYS A 209 -3.65 6.15 -12.01
N GLY A 210 -2.56 6.45 -11.30
CA GLY A 210 -2.53 6.55 -9.83
C GLY A 210 -1.87 5.36 -9.12
N ILE A 211 -1.47 4.30 -9.85
CA ILE A 211 -0.83 3.11 -9.25
C ILE A 211 0.49 3.47 -8.57
N VAL A 212 1.30 4.33 -9.20
CA VAL A 212 2.61 4.70 -8.65
C VAL A 212 2.43 5.45 -7.33
N GLU A 213 1.47 6.35 -7.29
CA GLU A 213 1.10 7.15 -6.12
C GLU A 213 0.56 6.25 -5.00
N ALA A 214 -0.32 5.29 -5.33
CA ALA A 214 -0.85 4.31 -4.39
C ALA A 214 0.26 3.44 -3.76
N VAL A 215 1.20 2.94 -4.58
CA VAL A 215 2.36 2.17 -4.10
C VAL A 215 3.25 3.03 -3.18
N LEU A 216 3.50 4.29 -3.54
CA LEU A 216 4.32 5.19 -2.72
C LEU A 216 3.64 5.50 -1.37
N ALA A 217 2.32 5.69 -1.36
CA ALA A 217 1.56 5.87 -0.12
C ALA A 217 1.65 4.62 0.77
N TRP A 218 1.51 3.43 0.20
CA TRP A 218 1.69 2.16 0.91
C TRP A 218 3.11 2.00 1.48
N VAL A 219 4.15 2.36 0.72
CA VAL A 219 5.55 2.35 1.20
C VAL A 219 5.72 3.24 2.43
N ARG A 220 5.19 4.48 2.38
CA ARG A 220 5.23 5.42 3.51
C ARG A 220 4.50 4.88 4.74
N PHE A 221 3.32 4.29 4.53
CA PHE A 221 2.57 3.66 5.61
C PHE A 221 3.36 2.53 6.28
N LYS A 222 4.00 1.66 5.51
CA LYS A 222 4.82 0.56 6.04
C LYS A 222 6.05 1.03 6.81
N GLN A 223 6.67 2.12 6.37
CA GLN A 223 7.76 2.75 7.11
C GLN A 223 7.29 3.23 8.48
N GLN A 224 6.15 3.91 8.52
CA GLN A 224 5.60 4.43 9.77
C GLN A 224 5.20 3.30 10.73
N GLU A 225 4.53 2.25 10.23
CA GLU A 225 4.18 1.06 11.01
C GLU A 225 5.42 0.39 11.63
N THR A 226 6.53 0.34 10.88
CA THR A 226 7.78 -0.27 11.35
C THR A 226 8.43 0.54 12.46
N LEU A 227 8.39 1.88 12.37
CA LEU A 227 8.88 2.78 13.41
C LEU A 227 8.05 2.65 14.70
N ASP A 228 6.72 2.58 14.57
CA ASP A 228 5.82 2.48 15.72
C ASP A 228 6.00 1.17 16.51
N LYS A 229 6.25 0.05 15.81
CA LYS A 229 6.54 -1.24 16.46
C LYS A 229 7.81 -1.18 17.31
N LYS A 230 8.84 -0.45 16.88
CA LYS A 230 10.07 -0.28 17.68
C LYS A 230 9.86 0.57 18.93
N CYS A 231 9.00 1.59 18.85
CA CYS A 231 8.67 2.46 19.99
C CYS A 231 7.97 1.68 21.12
N SER A 232 7.14 0.68 20.77
CA SER A 232 6.30 -0.06 21.72
C SER A 232 7.00 -1.24 22.42
N SER A 233 8.28 -1.49 22.12
CA SER A 233 9.03 -2.60 22.73
C SER A 233 9.33 -2.35 24.22
N LYS A 234 8.92 -3.27 25.10
CA LYS A 234 9.16 -3.20 26.57
C LYS A 234 10.64 -2.95 26.88
N LYS A 235 10.92 -2.08 27.86
CA LYS A 235 12.27 -1.71 28.33
C LYS A 235 13.18 -2.94 28.54
N PRO A 236 14.23 -3.17 27.73
CA PRO A 236 15.48 -3.68 28.29
C PRO A 236 16.21 -2.51 28.96
N GLY A 237 17.00 -2.78 30.01
CA GLY A 237 17.79 -1.75 30.68
C GLY A 237 18.65 -0.99 29.67
N ILE A 238 18.36 0.30 29.48
CA ILE A 238 19.08 1.14 28.53
C ILE A 238 20.44 1.46 29.17
N PRO A 239 21.57 1.01 28.59
CA PRO A 239 22.88 1.23 29.21
C PRO A 239 23.16 2.73 29.38
N LYS A 240 23.77 3.09 30.51
CA LYS A 240 24.18 4.47 30.87
C LYS A 240 23.06 5.46 31.21
N LEU A 241 21.78 5.07 31.13
CA LEU A 241 20.68 5.91 31.63
C LEU A 241 20.69 5.92 33.17
N GLU A 242 20.79 7.10 33.77
CA GLU A 242 20.35 7.34 35.14
C GLU A 242 18.89 7.80 35.08
N ASP A 243 17.96 6.90 35.40
CA ASP A 243 16.52 7.17 35.26
C ASP A 243 16.01 7.95 36.48
N ALA A 244 15.13 8.94 36.28
CA ALA A 244 14.46 9.59 37.39
C ALA A 244 13.44 8.63 38.03
N ASN A 245 13.29 8.67 39.36
CA ASN A 245 12.40 7.73 40.06
C ASN A 245 10.93 7.88 39.60
N ASP A 246 10.50 9.10 39.29
CA ASP A 246 9.13 9.38 38.87
C ASP A 246 8.90 9.20 37.35
N ALA A 247 9.95 8.93 36.55
CA ALA A 247 9.84 8.87 35.10
C ALA A 247 9.00 7.67 34.61
N GLY A 248 7.91 7.95 33.89
CA GLY A 248 6.94 6.96 33.44
C GLY A 248 5.81 6.69 34.44
N THR A 249 5.73 7.43 35.55
CA THR A 249 4.62 7.39 36.51
C THR A 249 3.62 8.52 36.25
N LYS A 250 2.63 8.71 37.14
CA LYS A 250 1.73 9.86 37.13
C LYS A 250 2.45 11.22 37.20
N ASN A 251 3.69 11.25 37.71
CA ASN A 251 4.48 12.45 37.90
C ASN A 251 5.41 12.76 36.69
N SER A 252 5.33 11.97 35.59
CA SER A 252 6.23 12.10 34.43
C SER A 252 6.32 13.51 33.85
N SER A 253 5.23 14.28 33.90
CA SER A 253 5.16 15.67 33.42
C SER A 253 6.07 16.62 34.19
N LEU A 254 6.45 16.29 35.42
CA LEU A 254 7.37 17.05 36.26
C LEU A 254 8.82 16.63 36.07
N CYS A 255 9.08 15.56 35.32
CA CYS A 255 10.41 15.02 35.13
C CYS A 255 11.14 15.68 33.94
N THR A 256 12.43 15.95 34.11
CA THR A 256 13.33 16.47 33.08
C THR A 256 14.45 15.48 32.80
N LEU A 257 14.65 15.12 31.53
CA LEU A 257 15.78 14.32 31.09
C LEU A 257 16.93 15.23 30.64
N ILE A 258 18.08 15.13 31.30
CA ILE A 258 19.29 15.86 30.95
C ILE A 258 20.09 15.04 29.94
N LEU A 259 20.29 15.59 28.74
CA LEU A 259 21.13 15.03 27.69
C LEU A 259 22.51 15.65 27.76
N THR A 260 23.54 14.84 28.02
CA THR A 260 24.90 15.34 28.22
C THR A 260 25.82 15.04 27.04
N GLU A 261 26.77 15.93 26.78
CA GLU A 261 27.86 15.70 25.84
C GLU A 261 28.88 14.71 26.43
N GLY A 262 28.68 13.42 26.15
CA GLY A 262 29.56 12.35 26.62
C GLY A 262 29.46 12.01 28.12
N ASP A 263 30.33 11.08 28.55
CA ASP A 263 30.34 10.54 29.92
C ASP A 263 30.99 11.53 30.94
N SER A 264 31.82 12.46 30.46
CA SER A 264 32.44 13.50 31.29
C SER A 264 31.39 14.46 31.85
N ALA A 265 30.56 15.05 30.97
CA ALA A 265 29.46 15.93 31.37
C ALA A 265 28.37 15.17 32.16
N LYS A 266 28.17 13.87 31.88
CA LYS A 266 27.30 13.01 32.70
C LYS A 266 27.72 13.01 34.17
N SER A 267 29.01 12.87 34.45
CA SER A 267 29.50 12.78 35.84
C SER A 267 29.20 14.06 36.63
N LEU A 268 29.28 15.22 35.97
CA LEU A 268 28.90 16.52 36.53
C LEU A 268 27.38 16.63 36.77
N ALA A 269 26.56 16.19 35.81
CA ALA A 269 25.11 16.19 35.97
C ALA A 269 24.67 15.27 37.12
N VAL A 270 25.27 14.08 37.23
CA VAL A 270 24.97 13.10 38.28
C VAL A 270 25.37 13.58 39.66
N SER A 271 26.50 14.29 39.81
CA SER A 271 26.85 14.90 41.10
C SER A 271 25.87 15.99 41.50
N GLY A 272 25.39 16.79 40.53
CA GLY A 272 24.33 17.77 40.73
C GLY A 272 23.00 17.16 41.19
N LEU A 273 22.66 15.94 40.74
CA LEU A 273 21.47 15.21 41.22
C LEU A 273 21.48 14.96 42.73
N GLY A 274 22.65 14.92 43.37
CA GLY A 274 22.76 14.81 44.83
C GLY A 274 22.17 16.02 45.58
N VAL A 275 22.08 17.17 44.90
CA VAL A 275 21.54 18.43 45.45
C VAL A 275 20.08 18.62 45.07
N VAL A 276 19.71 18.36 43.81
CA VAL A 276 18.34 18.61 43.30
C VAL A 276 17.39 17.42 43.46
N GLY A 277 17.92 16.24 43.82
CA GLY A 277 17.17 14.99 43.99
C GLY A 277 17.05 14.16 42.72
N ARG A 278 16.87 12.85 42.90
CA ARG A 278 16.75 11.85 41.81
C ARG A 278 15.31 11.59 41.36
N ASP A 279 14.34 12.21 42.02
CA ASP A 279 12.93 11.93 41.74
C ASP A 279 12.50 12.47 40.37
N ARG A 280 12.93 13.69 40.03
CA ARG A 280 12.47 14.43 38.85
C ARG A 280 13.51 14.57 37.74
N TYR A 281 14.76 14.18 37.96
CA TYR A 281 15.83 14.41 37.00
C TYR A 281 16.50 13.10 36.61
N GLY A 282 16.52 12.83 35.30
CA GLY A 282 17.25 11.72 34.70
C GLY A 282 18.43 12.24 33.87
N VAL A 283 19.45 11.43 33.64
CA VAL A 283 20.64 11.82 32.86
C VAL A 283 20.97 10.73 31.84
N PHE A 284 21.19 11.14 30.59
CA PHE A 284 21.61 10.25 29.51
C PHE A 284 22.73 10.88 28.66
N PRO A 285 23.91 10.23 28.54
CA PRO A 285 25.02 10.74 27.75
C PRO A 285 24.86 10.41 26.27
N LEU A 286 24.96 11.42 25.40
CA LEU A 286 25.04 11.24 23.96
C LEU A 286 26.45 10.83 23.54
N ARG A 287 26.57 9.85 22.65
CA ARG A 287 27.85 9.44 22.07
C ARG A 287 28.15 10.21 20.79
N GLY A 288 29.02 11.21 20.90
CA GLY A 288 29.44 12.03 19.76
C GLY A 288 28.27 12.78 19.10
N LYS A 289 28.44 13.14 17.82
CA LYS A 289 27.42 13.88 17.07
C LYS A 289 26.25 12.97 16.71
N MET A 290 25.04 13.38 17.10
CA MET A 290 23.81 12.68 16.76
C MET A 290 23.59 12.64 15.24
N LEU A 291 22.99 11.56 14.73
CA LEU A 291 22.64 11.46 13.31
C LEU A 291 21.63 12.56 12.93
N ASN A 292 21.91 13.31 11.86
CA ASN A 292 20.95 14.26 11.31
C ASN A 292 19.75 13.52 10.68
N VAL A 293 18.61 13.55 11.36
CA VAL A 293 17.41 12.80 10.94
C VAL A 293 16.74 13.32 9.66
N ARG A 294 17.08 14.52 9.19
CA ARG A 294 16.56 15.06 7.92
C ARG A 294 17.28 14.47 6.71
N GLU A 295 18.55 14.11 6.88
CA GLU A 295 19.42 13.58 5.82
C GLU A 295 19.58 12.06 5.92
N GLY A 296 19.35 11.49 7.11
CA GLY A 296 19.39 10.06 7.35
C GLY A 296 18.31 9.30 6.60
N SER A 297 18.69 8.20 5.95
CA SER A 297 17.72 7.24 5.41
C SER A 297 16.91 6.60 6.54
N HIS A 298 15.70 6.12 6.21
CA HIS A 298 14.84 5.41 7.16
C HIS A 298 15.56 4.26 7.86
N LYS A 299 16.39 3.49 7.12
CA LYS A 299 17.21 2.41 7.66
C LYS A 299 18.23 2.91 8.68
N GLN A 300 18.97 3.98 8.37
CA GLN A 300 19.96 4.57 9.27
C GLN A 300 19.32 5.06 10.57
N ILE A 301 18.18 5.74 10.49
CA ILE A 301 17.43 6.19 11.68
C ILE A 301 16.99 4.98 12.51
N MET A 302 16.47 3.95 11.86
CA MET A 302 15.96 2.75 12.52
C MET A 302 17.05 1.91 13.18
N GLU A 303 18.26 1.89 12.64
CA GLU A 303 19.43 1.15 13.16
C GLU A 303 20.26 1.96 14.16
N ASN A 304 20.07 3.29 14.23
CA ASN A 304 20.83 4.14 15.13
C ASN A 304 20.48 3.88 16.61
N ALA A 305 21.46 3.43 17.38
CA ALA A 305 21.26 3.07 18.79
C ALA A 305 20.87 4.28 19.67
N GLU A 306 21.47 5.45 19.43
CA GLU A 306 21.22 6.68 20.21
C GLU A 306 19.78 7.18 20.02
N ILE A 307 19.31 7.28 18.77
CA ILE A 307 17.92 7.67 18.46
C ILE A 307 16.94 6.68 19.11
N ASN A 308 17.18 5.37 18.94
CA ASN A 308 16.33 4.35 19.53
C ASN A 308 16.33 4.40 21.08
N ALA A 309 17.46 4.72 21.70
CA ALA A 309 17.56 4.91 23.15
C ALA A 309 16.71 6.12 23.57
N LEU A 310 16.90 7.28 22.95
CA LEU A 310 16.15 8.50 23.29
C LEU A 310 14.64 8.31 23.18
N ILE A 311 14.17 7.69 22.09
CA ILE A 311 12.74 7.41 21.88
C ILE A 311 12.19 6.58 23.04
N LYS A 312 12.92 5.54 23.46
CA LYS A 312 12.50 4.66 24.57
C LYS A 312 12.60 5.33 25.94
N ILE A 313 13.64 6.11 26.19
CA ILE A 313 13.84 6.82 27.46
C ILE A 313 12.70 7.81 27.67
N ILE A 314 12.41 8.61 26.64
CA ILE A 314 11.41 9.68 26.68
C ILE A 314 9.99 9.12 26.54
N GLY A 315 9.82 7.95 25.92
CA GLY A 315 8.49 7.39 25.63
C GLY A 315 7.85 7.97 24.37
N LEU A 316 8.68 8.44 23.42
CA LEU A 316 8.21 9.01 22.16
C LEU A 316 7.63 7.92 21.25
N GLN A 317 6.69 8.34 20.41
CA GLN A 317 5.94 7.47 19.50
C GLN A 317 5.71 8.22 18.19
N TYR A 318 6.08 7.63 17.06
CA TYR A 318 5.98 8.29 15.75
C TYR A 318 4.54 8.49 15.27
N ARG A 319 3.60 7.63 15.70
CA ARG A 319 2.15 7.79 15.45
C ARG A 319 1.51 8.97 16.18
N LEU A 320 2.06 9.42 17.30
CA LEU A 320 1.48 10.51 18.09
C LEU A 320 2.05 11.85 17.62
N LYS A 321 1.17 12.84 17.46
CA LYS A 321 1.56 14.22 17.14
C LYS A 321 1.78 15.08 18.38
N TYR A 322 1.29 14.63 19.55
CA TYR A 322 1.36 15.36 20.82
C TYR A 322 0.62 16.70 20.80
N ASP A 323 -0.42 16.79 19.97
CA ASP A 323 -1.33 17.93 19.94
C ASP A 323 -2.29 17.93 21.13
N LYS A 324 -2.62 16.75 21.68
CA LYS A 324 -3.54 16.57 22.80
C LYS A 324 -2.79 16.33 24.11
N ASP A 325 -3.37 16.77 25.22
CA ASP A 325 -2.78 16.55 26.55
C ASP A 325 -2.76 15.07 26.96
N GLU A 326 -3.67 14.25 26.41
CA GLU A 326 -3.66 12.80 26.59
C GLU A 326 -2.40 12.16 26.01
N ASP A 327 -1.94 12.63 24.85
CA ASP A 327 -0.71 12.15 24.22
C ASP A 327 0.51 12.50 25.08
N MET A 328 0.52 13.69 25.71
CA MET A 328 1.61 14.12 26.60
C MET A 328 1.76 13.20 27.82
N LYS A 329 0.67 12.61 28.31
CA LYS A 329 0.71 11.64 29.43
C LYS A 329 1.41 10.33 29.06
N THR A 330 1.61 10.05 27.77
CA THR A 330 2.34 8.86 27.32
C THR A 330 3.86 9.04 27.40
N LEU A 331 4.35 10.28 27.55
CA LEU A 331 5.76 10.59 27.74
C LEU A 331 6.21 10.23 29.16
N ARG A 332 7.44 9.74 29.28
CA ARG A 332 8.10 9.44 30.56
C ARG A 332 8.75 10.66 31.20
N TYR A 333 9.11 11.64 30.38
CA TYR A 333 9.70 12.90 30.80
C TYR A 333 8.89 14.03 30.17
N GLY A 334 8.53 15.04 30.98
CA GLY A 334 7.81 16.22 30.54
C GLY A 334 8.68 17.22 29.81
N LYS A 335 10.01 17.15 30.02
CA LYS A 335 11.00 18.01 29.36
C LYS A 335 12.29 17.26 29.06
N ILE A 336 13.02 17.75 28.06
CA ILE A 336 14.43 17.43 27.84
C ILE A 336 15.26 18.70 28.04
N MET A 337 16.42 18.55 28.65
CA MET A 337 17.37 19.63 28.86
C MET A 337 18.71 19.24 28.23
N VAL A 338 19.23 20.06 27.33
CA VAL A 338 20.52 19.79 26.67
C VAL A 338 21.63 20.48 27.46
N MET A 339 22.57 19.68 27.96
CA MET A 339 23.77 20.12 28.68
C MET A 339 25.00 19.74 27.85
N ALA A 340 25.51 20.73 27.11
CA ALA A 340 26.67 20.59 26.24
C ALA A 340 27.63 21.77 26.47
N ASP A 341 28.88 21.60 26.09
CA ASP A 341 29.90 22.63 26.32
C ASP A 341 29.58 23.90 25.52
N GLN A 342 30.05 25.05 26.01
CA GLN A 342 29.82 26.36 25.37
C GLN A 342 30.84 26.61 24.26
N ASP A 343 30.96 25.63 23.35
CA ASP A 343 31.81 25.68 22.16
C ASP A 343 31.00 25.40 20.88
N GLN A 344 31.70 25.30 19.74
CA GLN A 344 31.07 25.04 18.44
C GLN A 344 30.48 23.63 18.34
N ASP A 345 31.08 22.64 18.98
CA ASP A 345 30.64 21.24 18.93
C ASP A 345 29.40 21.04 19.81
N GLY A 346 29.38 21.62 21.01
CA GLY A 346 28.20 21.65 21.88
C GLY A 346 27.02 22.39 21.23
N SER A 347 27.28 23.51 20.54
CA SER A 347 26.26 24.21 19.74
C SER A 347 25.69 23.34 18.62
N HIS A 348 26.53 22.53 17.97
CA HIS A 348 26.09 21.59 16.94
C HIS A 348 25.23 20.45 17.52
N ILE A 349 25.61 19.90 18.68
CA ILE A 349 24.82 18.87 19.37
C ILE A 349 23.44 19.40 19.75
N LYS A 350 23.36 20.62 20.32
CA LYS A 350 22.09 21.30 20.62
C LYS A 350 21.22 21.40 19.37
N GLY A 351 21.81 21.85 18.25
CA GLY A 351 21.12 21.94 16.96
C GLY A 351 20.57 20.60 16.48
N LEU A 352 21.34 19.51 16.61
CA LEU A 352 20.92 18.16 16.19
C LEU A 352 19.79 17.60 17.06
N VAL A 353 19.81 17.82 18.38
CA VAL A 353 18.73 17.41 19.29
C VAL A 353 17.45 18.20 19.00
N ILE A 354 17.55 19.53 18.83
CA ILE A 354 16.40 20.36 18.47
C ILE A 354 15.84 19.92 17.11
N ASN A 355 16.72 19.66 16.13
CA ASN A 355 16.32 19.15 14.81
C ASN A 355 15.60 17.80 14.91
N PHE A 356 16.08 16.89 15.75
CA PHE A 356 15.46 15.59 15.99
C PHE A 356 14.01 15.73 16.51
N ILE A 357 13.79 16.57 17.52
CA ILE A 357 12.45 16.79 18.06
C ILE A 357 11.59 17.57 17.06
N HIS A 358 12.11 18.65 16.48
CA HIS A 358 11.34 19.51 15.58
C HIS A 358 10.89 18.79 14.30
N TYR A 359 11.74 17.95 13.71
CA TYR A 359 11.39 17.23 12.48
C TYR A 359 10.31 16.17 12.70
N ASN A 360 10.38 15.44 13.81
CA ASN A 360 9.47 14.33 14.08
C ASN A 360 8.19 14.77 14.83
N TRP A 361 8.32 15.71 15.78
CA TRP A 361 7.26 16.19 16.67
C TRP A 361 7.34 17.71 16.88
N PRO A 362 7.05 18.53 15.85
CA PRO A 362 7.17 19.99 15.93
C PRO A 362 6.32 20.64 17.02
N VAL A 363 5.24 19.98 17.44
CA VAL A 363 4.34 20.42 18.51
C VAL A 363 5.05 20.47 19.86
N LEU A 364 5.97 19.55 20.12
CA LEU A 364 6.72 19.51 21.39
C LEU A 364 7.59 20.76 21.57
N ILE A 365 8.18 21.28 20.49
CA ILE A 365 8.91 22.55 20.53
C ILE A 365 8.01 23.71 20.97
N ARG A 366 6.79 23.79 20.42
CA ARG A 366 5.82 24.83 20.80
C ARG A 366 5.31 24.70 22.24
N ARG A 367 5.40 23.50 22.83
CA ARG A 367 5.02 23.21 24.22
C ARG A 367 6.18 23.37 25.21
N ASN A 368 7.28 24.03 24.84
CA ASN A 368 8.47 24.23 25.68
C ASN A 368 9.05 22.92 26.24
N PHE A 369 9.04 21.87 25.40
CA PHE A 369 9.56 20.55 25.78
C PHE A 369 11.09 20.50 25.86
N VAL A 370 11.79 21.40 25.18
CA VAL A 370 13.26 21.42 25.07
C VAL A 370 13.82 22.64 25.79
N GLU A 371 14.73 22.41 26.72
CA GLU A 371 15.44 23.44 27.49
C GLU A 371 16.95 23.32 27.26
N GLU A 372 17.67 24.41 27.54
CA GLU A 372 19.12 24.48 27.46
C GLU A 372 19.69 24.74 28.86
N PHE A 373 20.75 24.01 29.22
CA PHE A 373 21.56 24.31 30.39
C PHE A 373 22.79 25.12 29.99
N ILE A 374 22.87 26.36 30.47
CA ILE A 374 23.99 27.28 30.17
C ILE A 374 25.00 27.29 31.32
N THR A 375 26.29 27.30 30.98
CA THR A 375 27.41 27.46 31.92
C THR A 375 28.07 28.82 31.71
N PRO A 376 28.49 29.52 32.78
CA PRO A 376 29.25 30.77 32.64
C PRO A 376 30.56 30.57 31.88
N ILE A 377 30.90 31.48 30.97
CA ILE A 377 32.10 31.42 30.12
C ILE A 377 33.37 31.77 30.91
N VAL A 378 33.27 32.69 31.88
CA VAL A 378 34.37 33.14 32.73
C VAL A 378 33.88 33.18 34.18
N LYS A 379 34.74 32.79 35.13
CA LYS A 379 34.45 32.76 36.56
C LYS A 379 35.00 33.99 37.28
#